data_AF-A0AAP0P1X8-F1
#
_entry.id   AF-A0AAP0P1X8-F1
#
_cell.length_a   1.000
_cell.length_b   1.000
_cell.length_c   1.000
_cell.angle_alpha   90.00
_cell.angle_beta   90.00
_cell.angle_gamma   90.00
#
_symmetry.space_group_name_H-M   'P 1'
#
loop_
_entity.id
_entity.type
_entity.pdbx_description
1 polymer ?
#
loop_
_entity_poly.entity_id
_entity_poly.type
_entity_poly.pdbx_seq_one_letter_code
_entity_poly.pdbx_strand_id
1 'polypeptide(L)'
;MDLFRVGVGVGANLVEYLVGPLGLGLKDNNGYVRMVAAIGAFKLYHISAATCVDADFPSMLKSLMLHDSILQIVYLALQEIWSLEASSSRRLPRREKRCLASRNILSLEPVYERIKAPLLTLVSSGSQEQSYALLNHLHLLVMRASMLFSSDYKHFYCQYNEPSYVKKLKLDMLTAVANENNTYEIGQ
;
A
#
# COMPACT_ATOMS: atom_id res chain seq x y z
N MET A 1 29.32 -14.94 -18.90
CA MET A 1 30.17 -13.95 -18.22
C MET A 1 31.02 -13.28 -19.28
N ASP A 2 31.36 -12.01 -19.06
CA ASP A 2 32.26 -11.17 -19.86
C ASP A 2 31.72 -10.56 -21.16
N LEU A 3 31.04 -9.43 -21.02
CA LEU A 3 30.87 -8.43 -22.09
C LEU A 3 31.06 -6.97 -21.63
N PHE A 4 31.61 -6.72 -20.44
CA PHE A 4 31.85 -5.36 -19.94
C PHE A 4 33.30 -5.16 -19.47
N ARG A 5 34.24 -5.30 -20.40
CA ARG A 5 35.64 -4.97 -20.12
C ARG A 5 36.38 -4.41 -21.34
N VAL A 6 35.93 -3.28 -21.89
CA VAL A 6 36.75 -2.40 -22.74
C VAL A 6 36.29 -0.95 -22.59
N GLY A 7 37.23 -0.02 -22.30
CA GLY A 7 37.11 1.40 -22.63
C GLY A 7 37.08 2.37 -21.45
N VAL A 8 38.23 2.94 -21.09
CA VAL A 8 38.36 4.11 -20.22
C VAL A 8 37.97 5.37 -21.00
N GLY A 9 37.03 6.16 -20.46
CA GLY A 9 36.70 7.51 -20.92
C GLY A 9 35.22 7.71 -21.27
N VAL A 10 34.51 8.58 -20.55
CA VAL A 10 33.12 9.07 -20.76
C VAL A 10 31.98 8.29 -20.04
N GLY A 11 32.26 7.24 -19.27
CA GLY A 11 31.24 6.44 -18.56
C GLY A 11 31.36 6.38 -17.04
N ALA A 12 31.41 7.52 -16.33
CA ALA A 12 31.05 7.51 -14.90
C ALA A 12 29.59 7.05 -14.84
N ASN A 13 29.35 5.90 -14.23
CA ASN A 13 28.09 5.16 -14.36
C ASN A 13 26.88 6.07 -14.06
N LEU A 14 25.83 6.00 -14.88
CA LEU A 14 24.55 6.70 -14.66
C LEU A 14 24.07 6.63 -13.19
N VAL A 15 24.40 5.53 -12.52
CA VAL A 15 24.18 5.28 -11.09
C VAL A 15 24.78 6.38 -10.20
N GLU A 16 26.02 6.82 -10.43
CA GLU A 16 26.70 7.85 -9.63
C GLU A 16 26.02 9.22 -9.76
N TYR A 17 25.56 9.56 -10.97
CA TYR A 17 24.79 10.80 -11.22
C TYR A 17 23.45 10.83 -10.48
N LEU A 18 22.90 9.66 -10.14
CA LEU A 18 21.64 9.56 -9.40
C LEU A 18 21.82 9.70 -7.89
N VAL A 19 23.01 9.41 -7.34
CA VAL A 19 23.26 9.42 -5.90
C VAL A 19 23.01 10.81 -5.29
N GLY A 20 23.60 11.85 -5.88
CA GLY A 20 23.46 13.22 -5.36
C GLY A 20 22.00 13.70 -5.30
N PRO A 21 21.26 13.69 -6.42
CA PRO A 21 19.86 14.09 -6.46
C PRO A 21 18.95 13.26 -5.54
N LEU A 22 19.16 11.94 -5.46
CA LEU A 22 18.36 11.08 -4.58
C LEU A 22 18.66 11.36 -3.11
N GLY A 23 19.93 11.56 -2.74
CA GLY A 23 20.32 11.90 -1.38
C GLY A 23 19.73 13.23 -0.91
N LEU A 24 19.70 14.24 -1.79
CA LEU A 24 19.02 15.52 -1.52
C LEU A 24 17.51 15.35 -1.44
N GLY A 25 16.90 14.61 -2.38
CA GLY A 25 15.46 14.37 -2.41
C GLY A 25 14.95 13.62 -1.17
N LEU A 26 15.74 12.69 -0.61
CA LEU A 26 15.42 12.01 0.65
C LEU A 26 15.42 12.96 1.87
N LYS A 27 16.13 14.09 1.80
CA LYS A 27 16.20 15.11 2.85
C LYS A 27 15.30 16.32 2.57
N ASP A 28 14.48 16.25 1.52
CA ASP A 28 13.66 17.38 1.08
C ASP A 28 12.54 17.69 2.10
N ASN A 29 12.09 18.95 2.15
CA ASN A 29 10.99 19.38 3.02
C ASN A 29 9.63 18.85 2.53
N ASN A 30 9.45 18.67 1.23
CA ASN A 30 8.23 18.17 0.62
C ASN A 30 8.15 16.64 0.69
N GLY A 31 7.10 16.12 1.34
CA GLY A 31 6.87 14.68 1.48
C GLY A 31 6.74 13.94 0.14
N TYR A 32 6.24 14.59 -0.91
CA TYR A 32 6.18 13.99 -2.24
C TYR A 32 7.58 13.80 -2.86
N VAL A 33 8.48 14.78 -2.68
CA VAL A 33 9.87 14.68 -3.18
C VAL A 33 10.61 13.56 -2.46
N ARG A 34 10.44 13.47 -1.13
CA ARG A 34 10.96 12.35 -0.33
C ARG A 34 10.41 11.00 -0.79
N MET A 35 9.12 10.92 -1.10
CA MET A 35 8.48 9.73 -1.65
C MET A 35 9.11 9.29 -2.98
N VAL A 36 9.23 10.21 -3.93
CA VAL A 36 9.83 9.92 -5.24
C VAL A 36 11.30 9.51 -5.09
N ALA A 37 12.05 10.21 -4.25
CA ALA A 37 13.45 9.90 -3.96
C ALA A 37 13.61 8.53 -3.30
N ALA A 38 12.71 8.14 -2.40
CA ALA A 38 12.74 6.82 -1.76
C ALA A 38 12.45 5.69 -2.75
N ILE A 39 11.44 5.84 -3.61
CA ILE A 39 11.16 4.89 -4.70
C ILE A 39 12.37 4.81 -5.65
N GLY A 40 13.00 5.94 -5.95
CA GLY A 40 14.21 6.02 -6.77
C GLY A 40 15.39 5.29 -6.14
N ALA A 41 15.69 5.54 -4.87
CA ALA A 41 16.74 4.86 -4.11
C ALA A 41 16.50 3.35 -4.02
N PHE A 42 15.23 2.95 -3.83
CA PHE A 42 14.84 1.55 -3.84
C PHE A 42 15.13 0.88 -5.20
N LYS A 43 14.72 1.51 -6.31
CA LYS A 43 15.02 1.02 -7.67
C LYS A 43 16.52 0.96 -7.93
N LEU A 44 17.28 1.96 -7.48
CA LEU A 44 18.72 1.99 -7.62
C LEU A 44 19.37 0.85 -6.84
N TYR A 45 18.84 0.47 -5.67
CA TYR A 45 19.32 -0.67 -4.89
C TYR A 45 19.24 -2.00 -5.66
N HIS A 46 18.20 -2.19 -6.48
CA HIS A 46 18.10 -3.35 -7.38
C HIS A 46 19.11 -3.34 -8.54
N ILE A 47 19.57 -2.16 -8.95
CA ILE A 47 20.53 -1.99 -10.05
C ILE A 47 21.97 -2.10 -9.54
N SER A 48 22.29 -1.37 -8.46
CA SER A 48 23.60 -1.36 -7.81
C SER A 48 23.43 -1.17 -6.30
N ALA A 49 23.39 -2.29 -5.58
CA ALA A 49 23.31 -2.27 -4.12
C ALA A 49 24.56 -1.63 -3.49
N ALA A 50 25.75 -1.86 -4.07
CA ALA A 50 27.01 -1.32 -3.58
C ALA A 50 26.97 0.21 -3.48
N THR A 51 26.58 0.89 -4.56
CA THR A 51 26.50 2.35 -4.60
C THR A 51 25.49 2.92 -3.60
N CYS A 52 24.37 2.24 -3.38
CA CYS A 52 23.38 2.66 -2.38
C CYS A 52 23.89 2.49 -0.94
N VAL A 53 24.68 1.46 -0.67
CA VAL A 53 25.31 1.24 0.64
C VAL A 53 26.39 2.29 0.89
N ASP A 54 27.22 2.58 -0.12
CA ASP A 54 28.25 3.62 -0.02
C ASP A 54 27.65 5.02 0.22
N ALA A 55 26.46 5.28 -0.34
CA ALA A 55 25.71 6.52 -0.15
C ALA A 55 24.84 6.56 1.13
N ASP A 56 24.88 5.51 1.96
CA ASP A 56 24.10 5.37 3.21
C ASP A 56 22.56 5.51 3.03
N PHE A 57 22.05 5.19 1.85
CA PHE A 57 20.60 5.20 1.58
C PHE A 57 19.79 4.26 2.50
N PRO A 58 20.27 3.05 2.88
CA PRO A 58 19.52 2.18 3.78
C PRO A 58 19.20 2.85 5.13
N SER A 59 20.17 3.55 5.73
CA SER A 59 19.98 4.24 7.01
C SER A 59 19.04 5.43 6.87
N MET A 60 19.21 6.21 5.80
CA MET A 60 18.33 7.35 5.48
C MET A 60 16.88 6.91 5.26
N LEU A 61 16.66 5.85 4.48
CA LEU A 61 15.34 5.28 4.23
C LEU A 61 14.69 4.74 5.51
N LYS A 62 15.46 4.01 6.33
CA LYS A 62 14.96 3.49 7.60
C LYS A 62 14.50 4.61 8.53
N SER A 63 15.29 5.69 8.63
CA SER A 63 14.92 6.88 9.40
C SER A 63 13.66 7.53 8.84
N LEU A 64 13.60 7.75 7.52
CA LEU A 64 12.41 8.32 6.88
C LEU A 64 11.16 7.49 7.12
N MET A 65 11.23 6.16 7.02
CA MET A 65 10.07 5.30 7.20
C MET A 65 9.51 5.34 8.63
N LEU A 66 10.32 5.65 9.63
CA LEU A 66 9.83 5.77 11.01
C LEU A 66 9.07 7.08 11.24
N HIS A 67 9.41 8.14 10.50
CA HIS A 67 8.91 9.49 10.74
C HIS A 67 7.94 10.00 9.67
N ASP A 68 7.97 9.45 8.46
CA ASP A 68 7.19 9.91 7.32
C ASP A 68 5.99 8.99 7.05
N SER A 69 4.81 9.56 7.27
CA SER A 69 3.52 8.91 7.14
C SER A 69 3.18 8.47 5.71
N ILE A 70 3.59 9.25 4.71
CA ILE A 70 3.33 8.97 3.29
C ILE A 70 4.22 7.81 2.84
N LEU A 71 5.47 7.81 3.28
CA LEU A 71 6.41 6.74 2.95
C LEU A 71 6.07 5.38 3.56
N GLN A 72 5.52 5.35 4.77
CA GLN A 72 5.03 4.10 5.35
C GLN A 72 4.00 3.41 4.45
N ILE A 73 3.04 4.17 3.91
CA ILE A 73 2.00 3.66 3.01
C ILE A 73 2.65 3.08 1.74
N VAL A 74 3.57 3.81 1.13
CA VAL A 74 4.24 3.40 -0.11
C VAL A 74 5.10 2.16 0.09
N TYR A 75 5.90 2.12 1.16
CA TYR A 75 6.72 0.96 1.48
C TYR A 75 5.88 -0.30 1.66
N LEU A 76 4.80 -0.19 2.42
CA LEU A 76 3.91 -1.31 2.69
C LEU A 76 3.22 -1.82 1.41
N ALA A 77 2.77 -0.91 0.54
CA ALA A 77 2.23 -1.26 -0.77
C ALA A 77 3.27 -1.98 -1.66
N LEU A 78 4.50 -1.49 -1.70
CA LEU A 78 5.59 -2.11 -2.45
C LEU A 78 5.96 -3.50 -1.90
N GLN A 79 6.00 -3.65 -0.58
CA GLN A 79 6.23 -4.94 0.07
C GLN A 79 5.15 -5.97 -0.29
N GLU A 80 3.88 -5.57 -0.35
CA GLU A 80 2.79 -6.45 -0.78
C GLU A 80 2.94 -6.84 -2.26
N ILE A 81 3.27 -5.90 -3.15
CA ILE A 81 3.49 -6.18 -4.59
C ILE A 81 4.63 -7.19 -4.79
N TRP A 82 5.80 -6.98 -4.19
CA TRP A 82 6.91 -7.93 -4.35
C TRP A 82 6.64 -9.28 -3.69
N SER A 83 5.90 -9.30 -2.57
CA SER A 83 5.44 -10.55 -1.98
C SER A 83 4.52 -11.32 -2.94
N LEU A 84 3.66 -10.61 -3.69
CA LEU A 84 2.80 -11.22 -4.70
C LEU A 84 3.61 -11.74 -5.90
N GLU A 85 4.58 -10.98 -6.41
CA GLU A 85 5.46 -11.42 -7.50
C GLU A 85 6.29 -12.65 -7.11
N ALA A 86 6.87 -12.66 -5.91
CA ALA A 86 7.57 -13.82 -5.36
C ALA A 86 6.66 -15.06 -5.24
N SER A 87 5.37 -14.86 -4.99
CA SER A 87 4.36 -15.92 -4.91
C SER A 87 3.79 -16.35 -6.28
N SER A 88 3.95 -15.53 -7.32
CA SER A 88 3.57 -15.87 -8.70
C SER A 88 4.67 -16.71 -9.38
N SER A 89 5.92 -16.50 -8.99
CA SER A 89 7.08 -17.24 -9.48
C SER A 89 7.29 -18.62 -8.83
N ARG A 90 6.59 -18.94 -7.72
CA ARG A 90 6.59 -20.27 -7.10
C ARG A 90 5.18 -20.83 -6.92
N ARG A 91 4.95 -22.03 -7.46
CA ARG A 91 3.74 -22.87 -7.28
C ARG A 91 3.51 -23.22 -5.81
N LEU A 92 3.06 -22.28 -4.98
CA LEU A 92 2.64 -22.58 -3.61
C LEU A 92 1.12 -22.87 -3.58
N PRO A 93 0.69 -23.94 -2.87
CA PRO A 93 -0.72 -24.30 -2.74
C PRO A 93 -1.51 -23.22 -1.98
N ARG A 94 -2.77 -23.03 -2.38
CA ARG A 94 -3.65 -21.88 -2.01
C ARG A 94 -3.78 -21.57 -0.50
N ARG A 95 -3.47 -22.51 0.40
CA ARG A 95 -3.62 -22.33 1.86
C ARG A 95 -2.52 -21.47 2.50
N GLU A 96 -1.26 -21.59 2.09
CA GLU A 96 -0.16 -20.77 2.64
C GLU A 96 -0.22 -19.30 2.22
N LYS A 97 -0.88 -19.02 1.08
CA LYS A 97 -1.11 -17.64 0.59
C LYS A 97 -1.94 -16.79 1.56
N ARG A 98 -2.82 -17.43 2.35
CA ARG A 98 -3.64 -16.76 3.38
C ARG A 98 -2.83 -16.42 4.65
N CYS A 99 -1.91 -17.30 5.07
CA CYS A 99 -1.14 -17.12 6.31
C CYS A 99 -0.03 -16.06 6.19
N LEU A 100 0.55 -15.88 4.99
CA LEU A 100 1.52 -14.80 4.75
C LEU A 100 0.82 -13.43 4.66
N ALA A 101 -0.38 -13.37 4.08
CA ALA A 101 -1.21 -12.17 4.10
C ALA A 101 -1.59 -11.78 5.55
N SER A 102 -1.97 -12.75 6.39
CA SER A 102 -2.36 -12.48 7.80
C SER A 102 -1.20 -11.96 8.66
N ARG A 103 0.04 -12.37 8.40
CA ARG A 103 1.23 -11.83 9.10
C ARG A 103 1.54 -10.38 8.72
N ASN A 104 1.22 -9.96 7.49
CA ASN A 104 1.44 -8.58 7.03
C ASN A 104 0.29 -7.63 7.39
N ILE A 105 -0.93 -8.13 7.61
CA ILE A 105 -2.11 -7.31 7.93
C ILE A 105 -1.93 -6.50 9.23
N LEU A 106 -1.30 -7.06 10.28
CA LEU A 106 -1.01 -6.35 11.54
C LEU A 106 -0.03 -5.17 11.35
N SER A 107 0.81 -5.20 10.31
CA SER A 107 1.73 -4.09 10.01
C SER A 107 1.09 -2.96 9.17
N LEU A 108 -0.09 -3.23 8.61
CA LEU A 108 -0.79 -2.34 7.68
C LEU A 108 -1.90 -1.52 8.36
N GLU A 109 -2.23 -1.78 9.62
CA GLU A 109 -3.29 -1.10 10.36
C GLU A 109 -3.19 0.44 10.26
N PRO A 110 -2.02 1.10 10.42
CA PRO A 110 -1.90 2.55 10.22
C PRO A 110 -2.21 3.02 8.80
N VAL A 111 -1.95 2.18 7.79
CA VAL A 111 -2.26 2.45 6.38
C VAL A 111 -3.74 2.33 6.13
N TYR A 112 -4.36 1.27 6.64
CA TYR A 112 -5.81 1.08 6.56
C TYR A 112 -6.52 2.26 7.22
N GLU A 113 -6.10 2.70 8.41
CA GLU A 113 -6.68 3.86 9.08
C GLU A 113 -6.53 5.16 8.25
N ARG A 114 -5.37 5.38 7.63
CA ARG A 114 -5.14 6.57 6.78
C ARG A 114 -5.95 6.57 5.49
N ILE A 115 -6.17 5.42 4.88
CA ILE A 115 -6.91 5.30 3.61
C ILE A 115 -8.42 5.19 3.86
N LYS A 116 -8.84 4.62 5.00
CA LYS A 116 -10.23 4.40 5.39
C LYS A 116 -11.04 5.70 5.37
N ALA A 117 -10.58 6.73 6.09
CA ALA A 117 -11.31 7.98 6.20
C ALA A 117 -11.54 8.68 4.83
N PRO A 118 -10.52 8.89 3.97
CA PRO A 118 -10.71 9.43 2.63
C PRO A 118 -11.70 8.62 1.78
N LEU A 119 -11.60 7.28 1.80
CA LEU A 119 -12.51 6.42 1.03
C LEU A 119 -13.95 6.53 1.52
N LEU A 120 -14.19 6.50 2.84
CA LEU A 120 -15.52 6.64 3.42
C LEU A 120 -16.17 8.00 3.11
N THR A 121 -15.37 9.08 3.17
CA THR A 121 -15.83 10.42 2.77
C THR A 121 -16.22 10.45 1.30
N LEU A 122 -15.36 9.96 0.40
CA LEU A 122 -15.61 10.00 -1.03
C LEU A 122 -16.80 9.12 -1.46
N VAL A 123 -17.03 7.97 -0.81
CA VAL A 123 -18.21 7.12 -1.04
C VAL A 123 -19.50 7.88 -0.74
N SER A 124 -19.48 8.76 0.26
CA SER A 124 -20.66 9.51 0.72
C SER A 124 -20.99 10.72 -0.15
N SER A 125 -20.01 11.25 -0.91
CA SER A 125 -20.15 12.47 -1.71
C SER A 125 -20.07 12.27 -3.23
N GLY A 126 -19.82 11.05 -3.71
CA GLY A 126 -19.66 10.73 -5.13
C GLY A 126 -20.97 10.46 -5.88
N SER A 127 -20.89 10.35 -7.21
CA SER A 127 -21.98 9.77 -8.02
C SER A 127 -22.18 8.28 -7.71
N GLN A 128 -23.31 7.68 -8.10
CA GLN A 128 -23.57 6.25 -7.83
C GLN A 128 -22.49 5.34 -8.41
N GLU A 129 -21.96 5.67 -9.59
CA GLU A 129 -20.87 4.95 -10.25
C GLU A 129 -19.54 5.13 -9.52
N GLN A 130 -19.24 6.35 -9.06
CA GLN A 130 -18.03 6.64 -8.28
C GLN A 130 -18.07 5.93 -6.92
N SER A 131 -19.19 6.05 -6.19
CA SER A 131 -19.41 5.37 -4.92
C SER A 131 -19.28 3.86 -5.09
N TYR A 132 -19.79 3.28 -6.18
CA TYR A 132 -19.61 1.85 -6.45
C TYR A 132 -18.16 1.47 -6.71
N ALA A 133 -17.42 2.24 -7.51
CA ALA A 133 -16.00 2.00 -7.72
C ALA A 133 -15.23 2.06 -6.38
N LEU A 134 -15.49 3.06 -5.56
CA LEU A 134 -14.86 3.22 -4.25
C LEU A 134 -15.26 2.11 -3.27
N LEU A 135 -16.52 1.71 -3.24
CA LEU A 135 -17.00 0.59 -2.44
C LEU A 135 -16.34 -0.73 -2.84
N ASN A 136 -16.03 -0.96 -4.12
CA ASN A 136 -15.27 -2.14 -4.54
C ASN A 136 -13.85 -2.14 -3.95
N HIS A 137 -13.18 -1.00 -3.97
CA HIS A 137 -11.87 -0.87 -3.32
C HIS A 137 -11.99 -1.12 -1.81
N LEU A 138 -13.00 -0.53 -1.17
CA LEU A 138 -13.23 -0.68 0.26
C LEU A 138 -13.59 -2.13 0.63
N HIS A 139 -14.37 -2.81 -0.19
CA HIS A 139 -14.73 -4.23 -0.01
C HIS A 139 -13.48 -5.12 -0.03
N LEU A 140 -12.50 -4.86 -0.90
CA LEU A 140 -11.21 -5.58 -0.88
C LEU A 140 -10.45 -5.40 0.43
N LEU A 141 -10.52 -4.20 1.04
CA LEU A 141 -9.91 -3.91 2.34
C LEU A 141 -10.66 -4.60 3.48
N VAL A 142 -12.00 -4.54 3.48
CA VAL A 142 -12.86 -5.21 4.47
C VAL A 142 -12.67 -6.73 4.45
N MET A 143 -12.58 -7.34 3.28
CA MET A 143 -12.31 -8.79 3.16
C MET A 143 -10.94 -9.20 3.70
N ARG A 144 -9.97 -8.27 3.71
CA ARG A 144 -8.62 -8.52 4.24
C ARG A 144 -8.53 -8.27 5.74
N ALA A 145 -9.18 -7.22 6.25
CA ALA A 145 -9.01 -6.73 7.62
C ALA A 145 -10.34 -6.24 8.22
N SER A 146 -11.38 -7.08 8.22
CA SER A 146 -12.74 -6.69 8.64
C SER A 146 -12.83 -6.11 10.05
N MET A 147 -11.97 -6.56 10.97
CA MET A 147 -11.91 -6.05 12.34
C MET A 147 -11.59 -4.55 12.43
N LEU A 148 -10.85 -3.99 11.46
CA LEU A 148 -10.54 -2.54 11.43
C LEU A 148 -11.73 -1.67 10.99
N PHE A 149 -12.78 -2.29 10.46
CA PHE A 149 -13.98 -1.63 9.96
C PHE A 149 -15.20 -1.90 10.83
N SER A 150 -15.07 -2.69 11.91
CA SER A 150 -16.21 -3.09 12.74
C SER A 150 -16.86 -1.95 13.50
N SER A 151 -16.14 -0.84 13.74
CA SER A 151 -16.70 0.39 14.32
C SER A 151 -17.42 1.27 13.30
N ASP A 152 -17.10 1.13 12.02
CA ASP A 152 -17.55 2.02 10.94
C ASP A 152 -18.74 1.44 10.15
N TYR A 153 -19.33 0.34 10.62
CA TYR A 153 -20.41 -0.42 9.95
C TYR A 153 -21.58 0.43 9.46
N LYS A 154 -21.90 1.54 10.16
CA LYS A 154 -23.00 2.45 9.79
C LYS A 154 -22.84 3.07 8.39
N HIS A 155 -21.61 3.23 7.91
CA HIS A 155 -21.34 3.71 6.56
C HIS A 155 -21.75 2.72 5.46
N PHE A 156 -21.91 1.44 5.83
CA PHE A 156 -22.35 0.38 4.92
C PHE A 156 -23.87 0.19 4.91
N TYR A 157 -24.64 1.00 5.65
CA TYR A 157 -26.09 0.94 5.52
C TYR A 157 -26.54 1.37 4.13
N CYS A 158 -27.52 0.62 3.61
CA CYS A 158 -28.13 0.87 2.32
C CYS A 158 -29.07 2.07 2.41
N GLN A 159 -29.00 2.98 1.43
CA GLN A 159 -29.97 4.06 1.28
C GLN A 159 -31.07 3.65 0.29
N TYR A 160 -32.27 4.20 0.44
CA TYR A 160 -33.42 3.82 -0.41
C TYR A 160 -33.13 4.06 -1.90
N ASN A 161 -32.48 5.18 -2.22
CA ASN A 161 -32.19 5.62 -3.59
C ASN A 161 -30.96 4.94 -4.22
N GLU A 162 -30.30 4.01 -3.50
CA GLU A 162 -29.15 3.30 -4.03
C GLU A 162 -29.56 2.17 -4.98
N PRO A 163 -28.80 1.97 -6.08
CA PRO A 163 -29.05 0.89 -7.01
C PRO A 163 -28.71 -0.47 -6.39
N SER A 164 -29.33 -1.54 -6.92
CA SER A 164 -29.25 -2.89 -6.35
C SER A 164 -27.82 -3.43 -6.23
N TYR A 165 -26.95 -3.10 -7.18
CA TYR A 165 -25.55 -3.54 -7.16
C TYR A 165 -24.74 -2.90 -6.02
N VAL A 166 -25.03 -1.65 -5.64
CA VAL A 166 -24.43 -0.99 -4.46
C VAL A 166 -24.95 -1.64 -3.19
N LYS A 167 -26.27 -1.84 -3.09
CA LYS A 167 -26.91 -2.47 -1.93
C LYS A 167 -26.35 -3.85 -1.65
N LYS A 168 -26.18 -4.67 -2.69
CA LYS A 168 -25.58 -6.01 -2.58
C LYS A 168 -24.18 -5.95 -1.97
N LEU A 169 -23.32 -5.08 -2.49
CA LEU A 169 -21.94 -4.95 -2.02
C LEU A 169 -21.88 -4.47 -0.56
N LYS A 170 -22.73 -3.50 -0.20
CA LYS A 170 -22.86 -2.99 1.16
C LYS A 170 -23.34 -4.06 2.16
N LEU A 171 -24.32 -4.88 1.76
CA LEU A 171 -24.77 -6.01 2.57
C LEU A 171 -23.67 -7.04 2.78
N ASP A 172 -22.93 -7.41 1.73
CA ASP A 172 -21.77 -8.32 1.83
C ASP A 172 -20.74 -7.76 2.83
N MET A 173 -20.46 -6.45 2.78
CA MET A 173 -19.55 -5.78 3.72
C MET A 173 -20.09 -5.78 5.16
N LEU A 174 -21.38 -5.48 5.37
CA LEU A 174 -22.03 -5.52 6.69
C LEU A 174 -21.89 -6.91 7.33
N THR A 175 -22.13 -7.97 6.56
CA THR A 175 -21.98 -9.35 7.06
C THR A 175 -20.54 -9.67 7.44
N ALA A 176 -19.55 -9.10 6.75
CA ALA A 176 -18.16 -9.36 7.02
C ALA A 176 -17.59 -8.60 8.24
N VAL A 177 -18.14 -7.42 8.55
CA VAL A 177 -17.72 -6.60 9.72
C VAL A 177 -18.55 -6.89 10.98
N ALA A 178 -19.61 -7.69 10.86
CA ALA A 178 -20.44 -8.10 11.97
C ALA A 178 -19.64 -8.91 12.99
N ASN A 179 -19.77 -8.54 14.26
CA ASN A 179 -19.17 -9.20 15.41
C ASN A 179 -20.13 -9.17 16.61
N GLU A 180 -19.70 -9.74 17.74
CA GLU A 180 -20.53 -9.83 18.95
C GLU A 180 -20.97 -8.46 19.49
N ASN A 181 -20.20 -7.39 19.19
CA ASN A 181 -20.47 -6.04 19.70
C ASN A 181 -21.49 -5.27 18.85
N ASN A 182 -21.57 -5.52 17.54
CA ASN A 182 -22.40 -4.73 16.61
C ASN A 182 -23.52 -5.55 15.93
N THR A 183 -23.51 -6.88 16.04
CA THR A 183 -24.47 -7.77 15.34
C THR A 183 -25.92 -7.39 15.59
N TYR A 184 -26.29 -7.06 16.83
CA TYR A 184 -27.68 -6.71 17.15
C TYR A 184 -28.12 -5.42 16.47
N GLU A 185 -27.26 -4.40 16.42
CA GLU A 185 -27.56 -3.12 15.76
C GLU A 185 -27.57 -3.23 14.23
N ILE A 186 -26.76 -4.12 13.66
CA ILE A 186 -26.75 -4.37 12.21
C ILE A 186 -28.04 -5.09 11.76
N GLY A 187 -28.61 -5.92 12.62
CA GLY A 187 -29.80 -6.72 12.32
C GLY A 187 -31.15 -6.01 12.52
N GLN A 188 -31.16 -4.77 13.04
CA GLN A 188 -32.37 -3.94 13.16
C GLN A 188 -32.65 -3.16 11.87
#